data_AF-A0A7W7MJ60-F1
#
_entry.id   AF-A0A7W7MJ60-F1
#
_cell.length_a   1.000
_cell.length_b   1.000
_cell.length_c   1.000
_cell.angle_alpha   90.00
_cell.angle_beta   90.00
_cell.angle_gamma   90.00
#
_symmetry.space_group_name_H-M   'P 1'
#
loop_
_entity.id
_entity.type
_entity.pdbx_description
1 polymer ?
#
loop_
_entity_poly.entity_id
_entity_poly.type
_entity_poly.pdbx_seq_one_letter_code
_entity_poly.pdbx_strand_id
1 'polypeptide(L)' 'MPEPHTVTPPVLAVGPRILPTDGWAEVWIDSGSGYGYVRRVPTGKLALAPLDDGEGENAIYRLHLASAAARG' A
#
# COMPACT_ATOMS: atom_id res chain seq x y z
N MET A 1 11.12 -23.79 -20.99
CA MET A 1 10.48 -22.47 -20.81
C MET A 1 10.41 -22.22 -19.31
N PRO A 2 11.05 -21.20 -18.73
CA PRO A 2 10.83 -20.89 -17.33
C PRO A 2 9.40 -20.37 -17.15
N GLU A 3 8.70 -20.84 -16.12
CA GLU A 3 7.35 -20.39 -15.78
C GLU A 3 7.37 -18.89 -15.44
N PRO A 4 6.31 -18.12 -15.76
CA PRO A 4 6.24 -16.73 -15.36
C PRO A 4 6.22 -16.69 -13.84
N HIS A 5 7.32 -16.23 -13.24
CA HIS A 5 7.32 -15.80 -11.84
C HIS A 5 6.12 -14.87 -11.68
N THR A 6 5.13 -15.28 -10.90
CA THR A 6 4.01 -14.44 -10.52
C THR A 6 4.58 -13.30 -9.67
N VAL A 7 5.00 -12.23 -10.35
CA VAL A 7 5.28 -10.95 -9.70
C VAL A 7 3.92 -10.47 -9.22
N THR A 8 3.59 -10.74 -7.97
CA THR A 8 2.40 -10.14 -7.36
C THR A 8 2.58 -8.62 -7.47
N PRO A 9 1.72 -7.92 -8.21
CA PRO A 9 1.85 -6.48 -8.33
C PRO A 9 1.75 -5.84 -6.94
N PRO A 10 2.48 -4.75 -6.69
CA PRO A 10 2.38 -4.04 -5.42
C PRO A 10 0.93 -3.61 -5.18
N VAL A 11 0.42 -3.84 -3.98
CA VAL A 11 -0.89 -3.32 -3.58
C VAL A 11 -0.78 -1.80 -3.47
N LEU A 12 -1.63 -1.08 -4.18
CA LEU A 12 -1.72 0.37 -4.06
C LEU A 12 -2.70 0.74 -2.94
N ALA A 13 -2.37 1.78 -2.20
CA ALA A 13 -3.21 2.33 -1.16
C ALA A 13 -3.19 3.86 -1.21
N VAL A 14 -4.29 4.49 -0.81
CA VAL A 14 -4.40 5.94 -0.67
C VAL A 14 -4.53 6.28 0.80
N GLY A 15 -3.72 7.20 1.30
CA GLY A 15 -3.77 7.61 2.70
C GLY A 15 -3.24 9.03 2.89
N PRO A 16 -3.14 9.51 4.14
CA PRO A 16 -2.69 10.87 4.41
C PRO A 16 -1.26 11.08 3.92
N ARG A 17 -1.00 12.24 3.31
CA ARG A 17 0.35 12.65 2.88
C ARG A 17 1.23 13.01 4.09
N ILE A 18 0.65 13.72 5.05
CA ILE A 18 1.30 13.99 6.33
C ILE A 18 1.02 12.78 7.24
N LEU A 19 2.02 11.91 7.36
CA LEU A 19 1.89 10.68 8.13
C LEU A 19 1.75 10.98 9.63
N PRO A 20 0.83 10.28 10.34
CA PRO A 20 0.69 10.44 11.79
C PRO A 20 1.97 10.06 12.56
N THR A 21 2.18 10.72 13.69
CA THR A 21 3.37 10.53 14.54
C THR A 21 3.34 9.26 15.38
N ASP A 22 2.18 8.60 15.49
CA ASP A 22 2.02 7.34 16.21
C ASP A 22 2.61 6.13 15.45
N GLY A 23 3.11 6.34 14.23
CA GLY A 23 3.73 5.31 13.39
C GLY A 23 2.73 4.47 12.61
N TRP A 24 1.45 4.83 12.61
CA TRP A 24 0.40 4.13 11.88
C TRP A 24 -0.39 5.09 11.00
N ALA A 25 -0.81 4.63 9.83
CA ALA A 25 -1.70 5.38 8.95
C ALA A 25 -2.91 4.53 8.57
N GLU A 26 -4.07 5.16 8.50
CA GLU A 26 -5.24 4.58 7.86
C GLU A 26 -5.13 4.81 6.36
N VAL A 27 -5.19 3.72 5.59
CA VAL A 27 -5.09 3.77 4.14
C VAL A 27 -6.28 3.03 3.53
N TRP A 28 -6.82 3.57 2.45
CA TRP A 28 -7.81 2.91 1.61
C TRP A 28 -7.10 2.06 0.56
N ILE A 29 -7.44 0.78 0.51
CA ILE A 29 -6.89 -0.18 -0.46
C ILE A 29 -7.97 -0.50 -1.49
N ASP A 30 -7.67 -0.24 -2.76
CA ASP A 30 -8.55 -0.60 -3.88
C ASP A 30 -8.51 -2.12 -4.09
N SER A 31 -9.67 -2.77 -4.21
CA SER A 31 -9.76 -4.18 -4.57
C SER A 31 -9.85 -4.41 -6.09
N GLY A 32 -9.90 -3.34 -6.89
CA GLY A 32 -10.01 -3.39 -8.36
C GLY A 32 -11.43 -3.71 -8.86
N SER A 33 -12.43 -3.76 -7.99
CA SER A 33 -13.84 -4.04 -8.33
C SER A 33 -14.79 -2.89 -8.02
N GLY A 34 -14.28 -1.67 -7.81
CA GLY A 34 -15.06 -0.52 -7.37
C GLY A 34 -15.40 -0.52 -5.87
N TYR A 35 -14.91 -1.53 -5.15
CA TYR A 35 -14.94 -1.60 -3.70
C TYR A 35 -13.52 -1.46 -3.15
N GLY A 36 -13.41 -0.97 -1.93
CA GLY A 36 -12.16 -0.94 -1.21
C GLY A 36 -12.39 -1.01 0.28
N TYR A 37 -11.33 -1.10 1.05
CA TYR A 37 -11.41 -1.13 2.49
C TYR A 37 -10.32 -0.28 3.12
N VAL A 38 -10.66 0.34 4.25
CA VAL A 38 -9.69 1.07 5.06
C VAL A 38 -8.94 0.07 5.93
N ARG A 39 -7.63 0.20 5.99
CA ARG A 39 -6.76 -0.59 6.86
C ARG A 39 -5.76 0.31 7.56
N ARG A 40 -5.58 0.09 8.85
CA ARG A 40 -4.49 0.69 9.61
C ARG A 40 -3.19 -0.10 9.37
N VAL A 41 -2.16 0.59 8.88
CA VAL A 41 -0.87 -0.02 8.52
C VAL A 41 0.30 0.78 9.12
N PRO A 42 1.44 0.14 9.42
CA PRO A 42 2.62 0.86 9.87
C PRO A 42 3.13 1.80 8.77
N THR A 43 3.48 3.03 9.12
CA THR A 43 3.98 4.04 8.16
C THR A 43 5.26 3.57 7.46
N GLY A 44 6.12 2.82 8.14
CA GLY A 44 7.33 2.22 7.55
C GLY A 44 7.06 1.15 6.47
N LYS A 45 5.80 0.76 6.24
CA LYS A 45 5.40 -0.14 5.13
C LYS A 45 4.83 0.60 3.92
N LEU A 46 4.73 1.93 4.00
CA LEU A 46 4.24 2.80 2.94
C LEU A 46 5.43 3.40 2.19
N ALA A 47 5.51 3.11 0.89
CA ALA A 47 6.44 3.77 -0.01
C ALA A 47 5.64 4.61 -1.01
N LEU A 48 6.00 5.88 -1.23
CA LEU A 48 5.31 6.71 -2.24
C LEU A 48 5.34 6.01 -3.60
N ALA A 49 4.17 5.94 -4.24
CA ALA A 49 4.02 5.35 -5.54
C ALA A 49 4.52 6.33 -6.61
N PRO A 50 5.17 5.86 -7.70
CA PRO A 50 5.60 6.72 -8.80
C PRO A 50 4.46 7.48 -9.51
N LEU A 51 3.22 7.07 -9.28
CA LEU A 51 2.01 7.66 -9.85
C LEU A 51 1.37 8.73 -8.95
N ASP A 52 1.93 8.94 -7.75
CA ASP A 52 1.56 10.08 -6.90
C ASP A 52 2.07 11.38 -7.54
N ASP A 53 1.20 12.37 -7.69
CA ASP A 53 1.52 13.67 -8.30
C ASP A 53 2.14 14.67 -7.31
N GLY A 54 2.19 14.32 -6.02
CA GLY A 54 2.72 15.18 -4.97
C GLY A 54 1.70 16.16 -4.40
N GLU A 55 0.47 16.20 -4.91
CA GLU A 55 -0.51 17.23 -4.58
C GLU A 55 -1.55 16.75 -3.56
N GLY A 56 -2.20 17.71 -2.88
CA GLY A 56 -3.31 17.46 -1.96
C GLY A 56 -2.95 16.81 -0.62
N GLU A 57 -4.00 16.53 0.16
CA GLU A 57 -3.88 16.00 1.54
C GLU A 57 -3.59 14.49 1.60
N ASN A 58 -3.87 13.78 0.51
CA ASN A 58 -3.62 12.35 0.39
C ASN A 58 -2.44 12.08 -0.55
N ALA A 59 -1.80 10.93 -0.36
CA ALA A 59 -0.77 10.42 -1.24
C ALA A 59 -1.07 8.98 -1.62
N ILE A 60 -0.53 8.56 -2.76
CA ILE A 60 -0.65 7.20 -3.26
C ILE A 60 0.60 6.41 -2.87
N TYR A 61 0.40 5.28 -2.21
CA TYR A 61 1.44 4.44 -1.65
C TYR A 61 1.45 3.05 -2.27
N ARG A 62 2.63 2.47 -2.43
CA ARG A 62 2.86 1.03 -2.58
C ARG A 62 2.94 0.43 -1.18
N LEU A 63 2.06 -0.51 -0.88
CA LEU A 63 2.04 -1.21 0.39
C LEU A 63 2.95 -2.44 0.33
N HIS A 64 4.02 -2.42 1.11
CA HIS A 64 4.88 -3.58 1.30
C HIS A 64 4.25 -4.52 2.34
N LEU A 65 3.30 -5.33 1.89
CA LEU A 65 2.87 -6.49 2.64
C LEU A 65 4.01 -7.49 2.62
N ALA A 66 4.83 -7.56 3.68
CA ALA A 66 5.67 -8.71 3.89
C ALA A 66 4.77 -9.94 3.76
N SER A 67 5.04 -10.79 2.76
CA SER A 67 4.31 -12.01 2.52
C SER A 67 4.18 -12.75 3.84
N ALA A 68 2.96 -13.12 4.22
CA ALA A 68 2.69 -13.96 5.38
C ALA A 68 3.15 -15.42 5.12
N ALA A 69 4.41 -15.60 4.73
CA ALA A 69 5.07 -16.86 4.45
C ALA A 69 6.30 -16.96 5.35
N ALA A 70 6.08 -17.20 6.64
CA ALA A 70 7.00 -17.85 7.58
C ALA A 70 6.39 -17.83 8.99
N ARG A 71 5.31 -18.58 9.18
CA ARG A 71 5.00 -19.19 10.49
C ARG A 71 4.47 -20.60 10.22
N GLY A 72 5.41 -21.51 10.10
CA GLY A 72 5.25 -22.96 10.11
C GLY A 72 6.53 -23.54 10.67
#